data_AF-A0A7X7N0V4-F1
#
_entry.id   AF-A0A7X7N0V4-F1
#
_cell.length_a   1.000
_cell.length_b   1.000
_cell.length_c   1.000
_cell.angle_alpha   90.00
_cell.angle_beta   90.00
_cell.angle_gamma   90.00
#
_symmetry.space_group_name_H-M   'P 1'
#
loop_
_entity.id
_entity.type
_entity.pdbx_description
1 polymer ?
#
loop_
_entity_poly.entity_id
_entity_poly.type
_entity_poly.pdbx_seq_one_letter_code
_entity_poly.pdbx_strand_id
1 'polypeptide(L)'
;YRILFAHLSLLRQMGPSVFYDKMVKPILDELFHYAFEQCCIEYFEWMNQLKKLPTVYQSYGIYTGKYGMIDLMAEDKRKQRLVCLFKWSDKEITYEDYKWLQYCCMKEAIIPAVYELFSIHGFSQDLITESKKTGNITLVDVNALANKK
;
A
#
# COMPACT_ATOMS: atom_id res chain seq x y z
N TYR A 1 -5.72 17.55 -18.86
CA TYR A 1 -6.51 18.79 -19.05
C TYR A 1 -7.22 19.28 -17.78
N ARG A 2 -7.57 18.43 -16.80
CA ARG A 2 -8.30 18.82 -15.57
C ARG A 2 -7.59 19.84 -14.65
N ILE A 3 -6.27 19.74 -14.46
CA ILE A 3 -5.54 20.53 -13.45
C ILE A 3 -5.21 21.95 -13.93
N LEU A 4 -4.74 22.09 -15.17
CA LEU A 4 -4.28 23.39 -15.71
C LEU A 4 -5.44 24.36 -15.94
N PHE A 5 -6.58 23.89 -16.45
CA PHE A 5 -7.68 24.77 -16.84
C PHE A 5 -8.48 25.31 -15.64
N ALA A 6 -8.60 24.54 -14.56
CA ALA A 6 -9.34 24.93 -13.35
C ALA A 6 -8.65 26.05 -12.55
N HIS A 7 -7.34 26.22 -12.70
CA HIS A 7 -6.53 27.16 -11.93
C HIS A 7 -5.81 28.21 -12.80
N LEU A 8 -6.26 28.43 -14.04
CA LEU A 8 -5.65 29.38 -14.99
C LEU A 8 -5.56 30.83 -14.45
N SER A 9 -6.55 31.27 -13.68
CA SER A 9 -6.57 32.57 -13.01
C SER A 9 -5.53 32.68 -11.90
N LEU A 10 -5.27 31.59 -11.17
CA LEU A 10 -4.21 31.51 -10.14
C LEU A 10 -2.81 31.47 -10.76
N LEU A 11 -2.65 30.81 -11.91
CA LEU A 11 -1.38 30.77 -12.66
C LEU A 11 -0.94 32.16 -13.14
N ARG A 12 -1.87 33.10 -13.35
CA ARG A 12 -1.56 34.50 -13.69
C ARG A 12 -1.15 35.35 -12.48
N GLN A 13 -1.51 34.93 -11.27
CA GLN A 13 -1.24 35.66 -10.02
C GLN A 13 0.00 35.14 -9.28
N MET A 14 0.40 33.89 -9.52
CA MET A 14 1.55 33.25 -8.88
C MET A 14 2.60 32.87 -9.93
N GLY A 15 3.89 32.97 -9.59
CA GLY A 15 4.97 32.52 -10.46
C GLY A 15 4.88 31.02 -10.78
N PRO A 16 5.37 30.55 -11.95
CA PRO A 16 5.22 29.17 -12.42
C PRO A 16 5.65 28.08 -11.42
N SER A 17 6.77 28.30 -10.72
CA SER A 17 7.27 27.35 -9.70
C SER A 17 6.30 27.22 -8.52
N VAL A 18 5.83 28.36 -8.00
CA VAL A 18 4.91 28.39 -6.85
C VAL A 18 3.57 27.76 -7.20
N PHE A 19 3.10 27.96 -8.44
CA PHE A 19 1.91 27.29 -8.94
C PHE A 19 2.08 25.78 -9.03
N TYR A 20 3.21 25.30 -9.56
CA TYR A 20 3.51 23.87 -9.65
C TYR A 20 3.50 23.22 -8.25
N ASP A 21 4.27 23.78 -7.32
CA ASP A 21 4.44 23.20 -5.98
C ASP A 21 3.15 23.18 -5.17
N LYS A 22 2.31 24.21 -5.29
CA LYS A 22 1.09 24.35 -4.49
C LYS A 22 -0.14 23.69 -5.10
N MET A 23 -0.24 23.65 -6.43
CA MET A 23 -1.47 23.23 -7.10
C MET A 23 -1.30 21.93 -7.88
N VAL A 24 -0.16 21.73 -8.54
CA VAL A 24 0.05 20.57 -9.42
C VAL A 24 0.60 19.38 -8.65
N LYS A 25 1.67 19.60 -7.87
CA LYS A 25 2.38 18.55 -7.15
C LYS A 25 1.47 17.76 -6.19
N PRO A 26 0.60 18.37 -5.36
CA PRO A 26 -0.24 17.60 -4.43
C PRO A 26 -1.27 16.72 -5.16
N ILE A 27 -1.87 17.22 -6.24
CA ILE A 27 -2.83 16.46 -7.03
C ILE A 27 -2.14 15.29 -7.75
N LEU A 28 -0.93 15.52 -8.26
CA LEU A 28 -0.14 14.44 -8.85
C LEU A 28 0.22 13.37 -7.82
N ASP A 29 0.63 13.77 -6.62
CA ASP A 29 0.95 12.84 -5.54
C ASP A 29 -0.27 11.99 -5.14
N GLU A 30 -1.46 12.60 -5.00
CA GLU A 30 -2.71 11.89 -4.75
C GLU A 30 -3.07 10.91 -5.89
N LEU A 31 -2.91 11.32 -7.15
CA LEU A 31 -3.15 10.46 -8.31
C LEU A 31 -2.17 9.28 -8.34
N PHE A 32 -0.90 9.50 -8.02
CA PHE A 32 0.09 8.43 -7.98
C PHE A 32 -0.13 7.49 -6.80
N HIS A 33 -0.51 8.02 -5.64
CA HIS A 33 -0.91 7.23 -4.50
C HIS A 33 -2.06 6.28 -4.87
N TYR A 34 -3.13 6.80 -5.47
CA TYR A 34 -4.26 5.99 -5.93
C TYR A 34 -3.83 4.93 -6.96
N ALA A 35 -3.03 5.31 -7.96
CA ALA A 35 -2.55 4.37 -8.97
C ALA A 35 -1.66 3.27 -8.34
N PHE A 36 -0.86 3.61 -7.33
CA PHE A 36 -0.04 2.66 -6.59
C PHE A 36 -0.91 1.63 -5.84
N GLU A 37 -1.95 2.08 -5.14
CA GLU A 37 -2.87 1.16 -4.46
C GLU A 37 -3.53 0.19 -5.44
N GLN A 38 -3.98 0.67 -6.61
CA GLN A 38 -4.56 -0.18 -7.64
C GLN A 38 -3.55 -1.23 -8.14
N CYS A 39 -2.30 -0.84 -8.41
CA CYS A 39 -1.25 -1.77 -8.80
C CYS A 39 -1.01 -2.86 -7.73
N CYS A 40 -1.06 -2.51 -6.44
CA CYS A 40 -0.89 -3.48 -5.36
C CYS A 40 -2.06 -4.48 -5.31
N ILE A 41 -3.29 -4.01 -5.50
CA ILE A 41 -4.49 -4.86 -5.57
C ILE A 41 -4.42 -5.79 -6.78
N GLU A 42 -4.11 -5.27 -7.97
CA GLU A 42 -3.96 -6.07 -9.20
C GLU A 42 -2.86 -7.12 -9.06
N TYR A 43 -1.73 -6.77 -8.44
CA TYR A 43 -0.67 -7.71 -8.14
C TYR A 43 -1.16 -8.83 -7.21
N PHE A 44 -1.85 -8.49 -6.12
CA PHE A 44 -2.46 -9.46 -5.22
C PHE A 44 -3.41 -10.40 -5.96
N GLU A 45 -4.32 -9.85 -6.78
CA GLU A 45 -5.28 -10.62 -7.58
C GLU A 45 -4.56 -11.59 -8.52
N TRP A 46 -3.54 -11.11 -9.22
CA TRP A 46 -2.76 -11.94 -10.13
C TRP A 46 -2.05 -13.07 -9.39
N MET A 47 -1.41 -12.78 -8.25
CA MET A 47 -0.75 -13.79 -7.42
C MET A 47 -1.74 -14.84 -6.87
N ASN A 48 -2.94 -14.41 -6.49
CA ASN A 48 -4.02 -15.28 -6.04
C ASN A 48 -4.52 -16.19 -7.19
N GLN A 49 -4.72 -15.64 -8.39
CA GLN A 49 -5.11 -16.39 -9.60
C GLN A 49 -4.06 -17.43 -9.99
N LEU A 50 -2.77 -17.08 -9.91
CA LEU A 50 -1.66 -18.00 -10.17
C LEU A 50 -1.44 -19.02 -9.04
N LYS A 51 -2.21 -18.96 -7.95
CA LYS A 51 -2.06 -19.81 -6.75
C LYS A 51 -0.65 -19.74 -6.16
N LYS A 52 -0.05 -18.55 -6.22
CA LYS A 52 1.28 -18.26 -5.64
C LYS A 52 1.21 -17.70 -4.22
N LEU A 53 0.01 -17.37 -3.75
CA LEU A 53 -0.25 -17.06 -2.35
C LEU A 53 -0.39 -18.35 -1.51
N PRO A 54 -0.25 -18.29 -0.17
CA PRO A 54 -0.31 -19.48 0.69
C PRO A 54 -1.61 -20.29 0.59
N THR A 55 -2.71 -19.63 0.24
CA THR A 55 -4.03 -20.23 -0.03
C THR A 55 -4.72 -19.42 -1.12
N VAL A 56 -5.85 -19.93 -1.63
CA VAL A 56 -6.70 -19.18 -2.56
C VAL A 56 -7.72 -18.38 -1.75
N TYR A 57 -7.57 -17.06 -1.74
CA TYR A 57 -8.51 -16.15 -1.09
C TYR A 57 -9.74 -15.95 -1.97
N GLN A 58 -10.93 -16.03 -1.37
CA GLN A 58 -12.20 -15.95 -2.10
C GLN A 58 -12.84 -14.57 -2.07
N SER A 59 -12.58 -13.82 -1.01
CA SER A 59 -13.05 -12.45 -0.85
C SER A 59 -11.91 -11.58 -0.35
N TYR A 60 -11.84 -10.35 -0.86
CA TYR A 60 -10.92 -9.33 -0.41
C TYR A 60 -11.57 -7.96 -0.50
N GLY A 61 -11.04 -7.00 0.25
CA GLY A 61 -11.49 -5.62 0.20
C GLY A 61 -10.68 -4.72 1.11
N ILE A 62 -10.87 -3.42 0.92
CA ILE A 62 -10.29 -2.38 1.78
C ILE A 62 -11.04 -2.41 3.12
N TYR A 63 -10.32 -2.28 4.23
CA TYR A 63 -10.91 -2.28 5.57
C TYR A 63 -10.53 -1.02 6.35
N THR A 64 -11.52 -0.15 6.57
CA THR A 64 -11.34 1.07 7.37
C THR A 64 -11.73 0.80 8.82
N GLY A 65 -10.74 0.56 9.68
CA GLY A 65 -10.94 0.39 11.12
C GLY A 65 -11.06 1.73 11.85
N LYS A 66 -11.47 1.68 13.13
CA LYS A 66 -11.58 2.88 13.98
C LYS A 66 -10.22 3.47 14.35
N TYR A 67 -9.20 2.61 14.41
CA TYR A 67 -7.86 2.96 14.88
C TYR A 67 -6.85 3.14 13.74
N GLY A 68 -7.23 2.82 12.51
CA GLY A 68 -6.36 2.90 11.35
C GLY A 68 -6.96 2.18 10.15
N MET A 69 -6.38 2.43 8.99
CA MET A 69 -6.75 1.76 7.75
C MET A 69 -5.92 0.48 7.60
N ILE A 70 -6.58 -0.58 7.17
CA ILE A 70 -5.96 -1.78 6.63
C ILE A 70 -6.22 -1.73 5.12
N ASP A 71 -5.15 -1.61 4.33
CA ASP A 71 -5.28 -1.31 2.91
C ASP A 71 -5.96 -2.44 2.14
N LEU A 72 -5.68 -3.69 2.52
CA LEU A 72 -6.36 -4.86 1.97
C LEU A 72 -6.51 -5.94 3.05
N MET A 73 -7.69 -6.52 3.15
CA MET A 73 -7.90 -7.77 3.88
C MET A 73 -8.50 -8.80 2.94
N ALA A 74 -7.92 -10.01 2.92
CA ALA A 74 -8.41 -11.14 2.16
C ALA A 74 -8.73 -12.32 3.07
N GLU A 75 -9.75 -13.12 2.71
CA GLU A 75 -10.21 -14.28 3.48
C GLU A 75 -10.40 -15.50 2.56
N ASP A 76 -9.96 -16.66 3.02
CA ASP A 76 -10.10 -17.93 2.32
C ASP A 76 -11.33 -18.74 2.81
N LYS A 77 -11.56 -19.92 2.20
CA LYS A 77 -12.65 -20.84 2.57
C LYS A 77 -12.62 -21.28 4.04
N ARG A 78 -11.44 -21.30 4.66
CA ARG A 78 -11.19 -21.76 6.02
C ARG A 78 -11.11 -20.60 7.02
N LYS A 79 -11.52 -19.39 6.60
CA LYS A 79 -11.43 -18.16 7.41
C LYS A 79 -10.00 -17.76 7.77
N GLN A 80 -9.00 -18.24 7.04
CA GLN A 80 -7.64 -17.72 7.14
C GLN A 80 -7.57 -16.36 6.46
N ARG A 81 -6.98 -15.39 7.15
CA ARG A 81 -6.91 -14.00 6.70
C ARG A 81 -5.50 -13.62 6.28
N LEU A 82 -5.41 -12.84 5.22
CA LEU A 82 -4.22 -12.12 4.82
C LEU A 82 -4.51 -10.64 4.92
N VAL A 83 -3.55 -9.89 5.44
CA VAL A 83 -3.66 -8.45 5.62
C VAL A 83 -2.49 -7.78 4.90
N CYS A 84 -2.79 -6.75 4.12
CA CYS A 84 -1.79 -5.95 3.44
C CYS A 84 -1.61 -4.57 4.05
N LEU A 85 -0.39 -4.04 3.91
CA LEU A 85 -0.06 -2.64 4.14
C LEU A 85 0.56 -2.06 2.86
N PHE A 86 0.05 -0.94 2.40
CA PHE A 86 0.52 -0.21 1.23
C PHE A 86 1.20 1.08 1.69
N LYS A 87 2.46 1.30 1.30
CA LYS A 87 3.19 2.54 1.64
C LYS A 87 3.70 3.25 0.40
N TRP A 88 2.96 4.29 0.01
CA TRP A 88 3.40 5.34 -0.90
C TRP A 88 3.96 6.51 -0.08
N SER A 89 5.27 6.51 0.16
CA SER A 89 5.96 7.63 0.81
C SER A 89 7.44 7.56 0.52
N ASP A 90 8.16 8.68 0.59
CA ASP A 90 9.63 8.75 0.46
C ASP A 90 10.40 7.98 1.56
N LYS A 91 9.69 7.31 2.48
CA LYS A 91 10.25 6.50 3.56
C LYS A 91 9.93 5.02 3.36
N GLU A 92 10.87 4.17 3.77
CA GLU A 92 10.68 2.73 3.87
C GLU A 92 9.55 2.35 4.85
N ILE A 93 9.00 1.15 4.72
CA ILE A 93 8.16 0.54 5.76
C ILE A 93 9.07 0.10 6.91
N THR A 94 8.77 0.56 8.12
CA THR A 94 9.53 0.23 9.33
C THR A 94 8.87 -0.89 10.12
N TYR A 95 9.60 -1.41 11.12
CA TYR A 95 9.04 -2.38 12.07
C TYR A 95 7.92 -1.77 12.91
N GLU A 96 7.97 -0.45 13.19
CA GLU A 96 6.90 0.29 13.86
C GLU A 96 5.61 0.31 13.04
N ASP A 97 5.70 0.52 11.72
CA ASP A 97 4.53 0.48 10.84
C ASP A 97 3.87 -0.91 10.88
N TYR A 98 4.68 -1.97 10.86
CA TYR A 98 4.20 -3.35 10.99
C TYR A 98 3.53 -3.59 12.35
N LYS A 99 4.15 -3.17 13.48
CA LYS A 99 3.53 -3.27 14.81
C LYS A 99 2.23 -2.48 14.89
N TRP A 100 2.16 -1.33 14.23
CA TRP A 100 0.94 -0.53 14.16
C TRP A 100 -0.18 -1.27 13.42
N LEU A 101 0.13 -1.90 12.28
CA LEU A 101 -0.81 -2.76 11.55
C LEU A 101 -1.31 -3.92 12.42
N GLN A 102 -0.41 -4.59 13.15
CA GLN A 102 -0.79 -5.67 14.08
C GLN A 102 -1.72 -5.15 15.19
N TYR A 103 -1.44 -3.96 15.72
CA TYR A 103 -2.29 -3.30 16.71
C TYR A 103 -3.69 -2.99 16.15
N CYS A 104 -3.77 -2.45 14.93
CA CYS A 104 -5.05 -2.23 14.25
C CYS A 104 -5.84 -3.54 14.07
N CYS A 105 -5.18 -4.61 13.61
CA CYS A 105 -5.80 -5.93 13.48
C CYS A 105 -6.36 -6.44 14.82
N MET A 106 -5.55 -6.35 15.88
CA MET A 106 -5.93 -6.77 17.22
C MET A 106 -7.15 -6.00 17.74
N LYS A 107 -7.22 -4.68 17.50
CA LYS A 107 -8.35 -3.85 17.95
C LYS A 107 -9.66 -4.17 17.26
N GLU A 108 -9.59 -4.69 16.04
CA GLU A 108 -10.75 -5.08 15.24
C GLU A 108 -11.01 -6.60 15.31
N ALA A 109 -10.35 -7.32 16.22
CA ALA A 109 -10.43 -8.77 16.39
C ALA A 109 -10.10 -9.57 15.11
N ILE A 110 -9.25 -9.00 14.26
CA ILE A 110 -8.71 -9.64 13.05
C ILE A 110 -7.43 -10.38 13.46
N ILE A 111 -7.36 -11.68 13.12
CA ILE A 111 -6.19 -12.53 13.34
C ILE A 111 -5.66 -12.94 11.95
N PRO A 112 -4.66 -12.23 11.41
CA PRO A 112 -4.06 -12.56 10.13
C PRO A 112 -3.16 -13.79 10.27
N ALA A 113 -3.25 -14.71 9.33
CA ALA A 113 -2.28 -15.78 9.17
C ALA A 113 -1.00 -15.27 8.49
N VAL A 114 -1.14 -14.31 7.58
CA VAL A 114 -0.07 -13.80 6.70
C VAL A 114 -0.21 -12.29 6.56
N TYR A 115 0.94 -11.61 6.46
CA TYR A 115 1.05 -10.19 6.17
C TYR A 115 1.78 -9.99 4.84
N GLU A 116 1.29 -9.10 3.99
CA GLU A 116 2.01 -8.64 2.80
C GLU A 116 2.21 -7.13 2.84
N LEU A 117 3.47 -6.69 2.84
CA LEU A 117 3.82 -5.28 2.97
C LEU A 117 4.36 -4.78 1.64
N PHE A 118 3.71 -3.79 1.05
CA PHE A 118 4.02 -3.22 -0.26
C PHE A 118 4.66 -1.85 -0.11
N SER A 119 5.87 -1.69 -0.63
CA SER A 119 6.63 -0.45 -0.53
C SER A 119 7.20 -0.02 -1.87
N ILE A 120 7.21 1.28 -2.12
CA ILE A 120 7.98 1.89 -3.21
C ILE A 120 9.43 2.23 -2.79
N HIS A 121 9.69 2.44 -1.51
CA HIS A 121 10.99 2.90 -1.00
C HIS A 121 11.68 1.87 -0.08
N GLY A 122 11.30 0.60 -0.19
CA GLY A 122 11.92 -0.51 0.54
C GLY A 122 11.45 -0.68 1.98
N PHE A 123 12.26 -1.40 2.76
CA PHE A 123 11.92 -1.91 4.09
C PHE A 123 13.10 -1.78 5.04
N SER A 124 12.82 -1.47 6.31
CA SER A 124 13.86 -1.38 7.32
C SER A 124 14.54 -2.72 7.58
N GLN A 125 15.82 -2.69 7.98
CA GLN A 125 16.62 -3.89 8.20
C GLN A 125 16.02 -4.81 9.28
N ASP A 126 15.41 -4.23 10.31
CA ASP A 126 14.76 -4.96 11.39
C ASP A 126 13.53 -5.71 10.89
N LEU A 127 12.73 -5.08 10.03
CA LEU A 127 11.56 -5.70 9.40
C LEU A 127 11.96 -6.82 8.43
N ILE A 128 13.03 -6.63 7.65
CA ILE A 128 13.59 -7.69 6.80
C ILE A 128 14.05 -8.88 7.65
N THR A 129 14.71 -8.60 8.78
CA THR A 129 15.17 -9.65 9.70
C THR A 129 13.99 -10.39 10.31
N GLU A 130 12.92 -9.69 10.70
CA GLU A 130 11.70 -10.28 11.24
C GLU A 130 11.00 -11.16 10.21
N SER A 131 10.88 -10.70 8.97
CA SER A 131 10.22 -11.47 7.90
C SER A 131 10.85 -12.85 7.66
N LYS A 132 12.19 -12.92 7.79
CA LYS A 132 12.96 -14.17 7.66
C LYS A 132 12.78 -15.10 8.87
N LYS A 133 12.45 -14.56 10.05
CA LYS A 133 12.27 -15.33 11.29
C LYS A 133 10.88 -15.94 11.38
N THR A 134 9.84 -15.16 11.13
CA THR A 134 8.45 -15.60 11.34
C THR A 134 7.89 -16.36 10.15
N GLY A 135 8.36 -16.07 8.93
CA GLY A 135 7.92 -16.73 7.69
C GLY A 135 6.49 -16.40 7.25
N ASN A 136 5.77 -15.55 7.99
CA ASN A 136 4.41 -15.12 7.68
C ASN A 136 4.33 -13.67 7.19
N ILE A 137 5.48 -13.04 6.91
CA ILE A 137 5.57 -11.68 6.38
C ILE A 137 6.22 -11.75 5.00
N THR A 138 5.48 -11.33 3.98
CA THR A 138 5.99 -11.15 2.62
C THR A 138 6.27 -9.67 2.38
N LEU A 139 7.47 -9.35 1.91
CA LEU A 139 7.87 -7.99 1.57
C LEU A 139 7.86 -7.83 0.04
N VAL A 140 7.06 -6.90 -0.46
CA VAL A 140 6.90 -6.64 -1.90
C VAL A 140 7.41 -5.24 -2.25
N ASP A 141 8.58 -5.20 -2.89
CA ASP A 141 9.12 -3.97 -3.45
C ASP A 141 8.52 -3.71 -4.83
N VAL A 142 7.68 -2.69 -4.94
CA VAL A 142 6.94 -2.36 -6.16
C VAL A 142 7.85 -1.75 -7.23
N ASN A 143 8.90 -1.02 -6.83
CA ASN A 143 9.89 -0.50 -7.78
C ASN A 143 10.70 -1.64 -8.39
N ALA A 144 10.99 -2.69 -7.62
CA ALA A 144 11.63 -3.90 -8.15
C ALA A 144 10.72 -4.67 -9.13
N LEU A 145 9.39 -4.57 -9.01
CA LEU A 145 8.45 -5.17 -9.95
C LEU A 145 8.40 -4.40 -11.29
N ALA A 146 8.45 -3.08 -11.25
CA ALA A 146 8.39 -2.23 -12.45
C ALA A 146 9.61 -2.41 -13.38
N ASN A 147 10.78 -2.71 -12.80
CA ASN A 147 12.06 -2.83 -13.53
C ASN A 147 12.33 -4.24 -14.10
N LYS A 148 11.40 -5.20 -13.96
CA LYS A 148 11.55 -6.58 -14.48
C LYS A 148 10.99 -6.79 -15.89
N LYS A 149 10.81 -5.72 -16.67
CA LYS A 149 10.42 -5.78 -18.09
C LYS A 149 11.62 -5.83 -19.02
#